data_AF-A0A3M1IVC5-F1
#
_entry.id   AF-A0A3M1IVC5-F1
#
_cell.length_a   1.000
_cell.length_b   1.000
_cell.length_c   1.000
_cell.angle_alpha   90.00
_cell.angle_beta   90.00
_cell.angle_gamma   90.00
#
_symmetry.space_group_name_H-M   'P 1'
#
loop_
_entity.id
_entity.type
_entity.pdbx_description
1 polymer ?
#
loop_
_entity_poly.entity_id
_entity_poly.type
_entity_poly.pdbx_seq_one_letter_code
_entity_poly.pdbx_strand_id
1 'polypeptide(L)'
;ELDLPVNQELINGIIFGGYQLGQGIFNPVDVAGWPGDRSWINTSTLTGRWEYSDFILFTAYQNLPERLRELAQWLTTDNANDPALVAQALIEYIVPRALSSPEDYDLATMVLKWEVPQNYYDDGSWSLYWETVPAQIALCLQHISRLPEFQLN
;
A
#
# COMPACT_ATOMS: atom_id res chain seq x y z
N GLU A 1 14.47 -5.17 2.04
CA GLU A 1 13.95 -5.16 0.65
C GLU A 1 12.96 -6.32 0.53
N LEU A 2 11.78 -6.10 -0.07
CA LEU A 2 10.76 -7.14 -0.23
C LEU A 2 11.21 -8.06 -1.37
N ASP A 3 11.77 -9.23 -1.04
CA ASP A 3 12.34 -10.18 -2.02
C ASP A 3 11.20 -10.93 -2.75
N LEU A 4 10.47 -10.20 -3.59
CA LEU A 4 9.39 -10.73 -4.42
C LEU A 4 9.95 -11.77 -5.38
N PRO A 5 9.32 -12.97 -5.49
CA PRO A 5 9.75 -13.96 -6.46
C PRO A 5 9.65 -13.37 -7.88
N VAL A 6 10.79 -13.03 -8.47
CA VAL A 6 10.87 -12.48 -9.82
C VAL A 6 10.62 -13.61 -10.81
N ASN A 7 9.36 -13.78 -11.17
CA ASN A 7 8.91 -14.73 -12.18
C ASN A 7 8.39 -14.00 -13.44
N GLN A 8 8.23 -14.75 -14.54
CA GLN A 8 7.84 -14.16 -15.82
C GLN A 8 6.45 -13.51 -15.77
N GLU A 9 5.54 -14.04 -14.95
CA GLU A 9 4.18 -13.51 -14.80
C GLU A 9 4.18 -12.13 -14.15
N LEU A 10 4.94 -11.96 -13.06
CA LEU A 10 5.12 -10.68 -12.38
C LEU A 10 5.77 -9.64 -13.31
N ILE A 11 6.84 -10.02 -14.02
CA ILE A 11 7.50 -9.14 -14.99
C ILE A 11 6.52 -8.69 -16.07
N ASN A 12 5.76 -9.63 -16.64
CA ASN A 12 4.77 -9.33 -17.68
C ASN A 12 3.66 -8.42 -17.15
N GLY A 13 3.18 -8.66 -15.92
CA GLY A 13 2.17 -7.84 -15.26
C GLY A 13 2.64 -6.39 -15.06
N ILE A 14 3.88 -6.22 -14.58
CA ILE A 14 4.48 -4.89 -14.40
C ILE A 14 4.64 -4.16 -15.74
N ILE A 15 5.18 -4.84 -16.76
CA ILE A 15 5.36 -4.23 -18.09
C ILE A 15 4.01 -3.84 -18.69
N PHE A 16 3.04 -4.75 -18.66
CA PHE A 16 1.71 -4.51 -19.18
C PHE A 16 1.03 -3.34 -18.46
N GLY A 17 1.11 -3.30 -17.13
CA GLY A 17 0.57 -2.19 -16.34
C GLY A 17 1.24 -0.85 -16.63
N GLY A 18 2.57 -0.85 -16.79
CA GLY A 18 3.30 0.32 -17.24
C GLY A 18 2.74 0.86 -18.56
N TYR A 19 2.53 0.01 -19.56
CA TYR A 19 1.93 0.44 -20.84
C TYR A 19 0.50 0.98 -20.69
N GLN A 20 -0.37 0.31 -19.92
CA GLN A 20 -1.74 0.77 -19.70
C GLN A 20 -1.81 2.12 -18.96
N LEU A 21 -0.83 2.40 -18.11
CA LEU A 21 -0.71 3.64 -17.35
C LEU A 21 0.10 4.73 -18.07
N GLY A 22 0.52 4.51 -19.32
CA GLY A 22 1.35 5.45 -20.09
C GLY A 22 2.79 5.57 -19.57
N GLN A 23 3.25 4.61 -18.77
CA GLN A 23 4.58 4.50 -18.17
C GLN A 23 5.37 3.33 -18.80
N GLY A 24 5.29 3.18 -20.13
CA GLY A 24 6.01 2.14 -20.86
C GLY A 24 7.52 2.31 -20.74
N ILE A 25 8.24 1.26 -20.34
CA ILE A 25 9.70 1.27 -20.26
C ILE A 25 10.26 1.47 -21.68
N PHE A 26 11.23 2.40 -21.83
CA PHE A 26 11.79 2.82 -23.12
C PHE A 26 10.78 3.44 -24.11
N ASN A 27 9.60 3.86 -23.63
CA ASN A 27 8.59 4.55 -24.44
C ASN A 27 8.15 5.85 -23.75
N PRO A 28 9.03 6.89 -23.70
CA PRO A 28 8.71 8.14 -23.05
C PRO A 28 7.52 8.83 -23.74
N VAL A 29 6.65 9.46 -22.96
CA VAL A 29 5.57 10.30 -23.49
C VAL A 29 6.15 11.51 -24.23
N ASP A 30 5.47 11.97 -25.28
CA ASP A 30 5.87 13.18 -25.99
C ASP A 30 5.74 14.40 -25.06
N VAL A 31 6.83 15.16 -24.94
CA VAL A 31 6.96 16.34 -24.07
C VAL A 31 6.97 17.65 -24.86
N ALA A 32 6.86 17.62 -26.19
CA ALA A 32 6.79 18.82 -27.00
C ALA A 32 5.45 19.55 -26.80
N GLY A 33 5.50 20.78 -26.25
CA GLY A 33 4.31 21.63 -26.06
C GLY A 33 3.55 21.41 -24.74
N TRP A 34 4.17 20.78 -23.74
CA TRP A 34 3.56 20.49 -22.44
C TRP A 34 3.14 21.78 -21.69
N PRO A 35 1.83 22.05 -21.47
CA PRO A 35 1.40 23.16 -20.62
C PRO A 35 1.61 22.87 -19.12
N GLY A 36 2.15 21.69 -18.78
CA GLY A 36 2.22 21.19 -17.42
C GLY A 36 0.82 20.98 -16.86
N ASP A 37 0.15 19.88 -17.24
CA ASP A 37 -0.87 19.29 -16.35
C ASP A 37 -1.29 17.90 -16.81
N ARG A 38 -0.89 16.90 -16.01
CA ARG A 38 -1.61 15.65 -15.69
C ARG A 38 -2.20 14.80 -16.83
N SER A 39 -1.70 14.84 -18.06
CA SER A 39 -2.21 13.95 -19.13
C SER A 39 -2.12 12.45 -18.77
N TRP A 40 -1.21 12.08 -17.86
CA TRP A 40 -0.97 10.72 -17.36
C TRP A 40 -1.85 10.31 -16.16
N ILE A 41 -2.54 11.25 -15.50
CA ILE A 41 -3.53 10.96 -14.44
C ILE A 41 -4.89 11.47 -14.90
N ASN A 42 -5.76 10.54 -15.28
CA ASN A 42 -7.16 10.77 -15.60
C ASN A 42 -8.00 9.68 -14.94
N THR A 43 -9.33 9.75 -15.07
CA THR A 43 -10.23 8.81 -14.40
C THR A 43 -9.95 7.35 -14.77
N SER A 44 -9.58 7.05 -16.03
CA SER A 44 -9.29 5.68 -16.45
C SER A 44 -7.91 5.19 -16.01
N THR A 45 -6.89 6.08 -15.94
CA THR A 45 -5.57 5.68 -15.42
C THR A 45 -5.54 5.60 -13.89
N LEU A 46 -6.40 6.34 -13.18
CA LEU A 46 -6.52 6.25 -11.71
C LEU A 46 -7.09 4.90 -11.27
N THR A 47 -8.18 4.44 -11.89
CA THR A 47 -8.75 3.11 -11.56
C THR A 47 -7.76 2.00 -11.91
N GLY A 48 -7.06 2.11 -13.04
CA GLY A 48 -5.99 1.18 -13.39
C GLY A 48 -4.87 1.14 -12.35
N ARG A 49 -4.43 2.30 -11.82
CA ARG A 49 -3.42 2.35 -10.75
C ARG A 49 -3.85 1.60 -9.49
N TRP A 50 -5.12 1.69 -9.12
CA TRP A 50 -5.67 0.94 -8.00
C TRP A 50 -5.66 -0.56 -8.28
N GLU A 51 -6.11 -0.99 -9.46
CA GLU A 51 -6.10 -2.41 -9.86
C GLU A 51 -4.68 -2.99 -9.87
N TYR A 52 -3.68 -2.26 -10.37
CA TYR A 52 -2.29 -2.72 -10.34
C TYR A 52 -1.69 -2.72 -8.93
N SER A 53 -2.05 -1.75 -8.09
CA SER A 53 -1.64 -1.75 -6.67
C SER A 53 -2.24 -2.96 -5.95
N ASP A 54 -3.51 -3.26 -6.18
CA ASP A 54 -4.18 -4.44 -5.66
C ASP A 54 -3.51 -5.74 -6.13
N PHE A 55 -3.15 -5.84 -7.42
CA PHE A 55 -2.44 -6.99 -7.97
C PHE A 55 -1.10 -7.22 -7.26
N ILE A 56 -0.30 -6.17 -7.06
CA ILE A 56 1.00 -6.27 -6.38
C ILE A 56 0.81 -6.65 -4.92
N LEU A 57 -0.12 -6.00 -4.20
CA LEU A 57 -0.38 -6.27 -2.79
C LEU A 57 -0.94 -7.68 -2.56
N PHE A 58 -1.86 -8.12 -3.41
CA PHE A 58 -2.38 -9.48 -3.36
C PHE A 58 -1.28 -10.50 -3.62
N THR A 59 -0.43 -10.26 -4.62
CA THR A 59 0.72 -11.13 -4.91
C THR A 59 1.68 -11.20 -3.73
N ALA A 60 1.98 -10.06 -3.09
CA ALA A 60 2.82 -10.01 -1.89
C ALA A 60 2.18 -10.77 -0.72
N TYR A 61 0.88 -10.59 -0.48
CA TYR A 61 0.16 -11.30 0.58
C TYR A 61 0.14 -12.82 0.36
N GLN A 62 -0.11 -13.30 -0.85
CA GLN A 62 -0.17 -14.73 -1.16
C GLN A 62 1.20 -15.41 -1.08
N ASN A 63 2.26 -14.74 -1.52
CA ASN A 63 3.58 -15.36 -1.67
C ASN A 63 4.55 -15.04 -0.53
N LEU A 64 4.36 -13.89 0.13
CA LEU A 64 5.26 -13.36 1.16
C LEU A 64 4.50 -12.77 2.37
N PRO A 65 3.51 -13.47 2.96
CA PRO A 65 2.72 -12.91 4.06
C PRO A 65 3.59 -12.50 5.26
N GLU A 66 4.61 -13.30 5.58
CA GLU A 66 5.51 -13.00 6.69
C GLU A 66 6.36 -11.74 6.44
N ARG A 67 6.65 -11.39 5.18
CA ARG A 67 7.34 -10.13 4.89
C ARG A 67 6.48 -8.91 5.18
N LEU A 68 5.16 -9.02 5.04
CA LEU A 68 4.23 -7.95 5.41
C LEU A 68 4.22 -7.75 6.93
N ARG A 69 4.25 -8.85 7.69
CA ARG A 69 4.41 -8.80 9.15
C ARG A 69 5.75 -8.17 9.54
N GLU A 70 6.84 -8.66 8.97
CA GLU A 70 8.20 -8.16 9.23
C GLU A 70 8.32 -6.67 8.90
N LEU A 71 7.69 -6.20 7.82
CA LEU A 71 7.64 -4.77 7.48
C LEU A 71 7.03 -3.97 8.63
N ALA A 72 5.86 -4.36 9.13
CA ALA A 72 5.21 -3.68 10.23
C ALA A 72 6.06 -3.69 11.51
N GLN A 73 6.61 -4.86 11.87
CA GLN A 73 7.48 -5.01 13.04
C GLN A 73 8.75 -4.15 12.93
N TRP A 74 9.36 -4.09 11.74
CA TRP A 74 10.53 -3.28 11.48
C TRP A 74 10.24 -1.78 11.61
N LEU A 75 9.08 -1.33 11.12
CA LEU A 75 8.66 0.06 11.18
C LEU A 75 8.32 0.52 12.60
N THR A 76 7.80 -0.38 13.46
CA THR A 76 7.30 -0.01 14.78
C THR A 76 8.20 -0.37 15.96
N THR A 77 9.28 -1.14 15.77
CA THR A 77 10.19 -1.65 16.82
C THR A 77 9.51 -2.49 17.93
N ASP A 78 10.29 -3.02 18.90
CA ASP A 78 10.00 -4.12 19.85
C ASP A 78 8.60 -4.15 20.49
N ASN A 79 7.62 -4.66 19.74
CA ASN A 79 6.26 -5.03 20.17
C ASN A 79 5.24 -3.88 20.27
N ALA A 80 5.12 -3.02 19.25
CA ALA A 80 3.98 -2.10 19.17
C ALA A 80 2.65 -2.85 19.01
N ASN A 81 1.97 -3.11 20.13
CA ASN A 81 0.59 -3.62 20.18
C ASN A 81 -0.44 -2.49 20.03
N ASP A 82 -0.04 -1.34 19.48
CA ASP A 82 -0.90 -0.20 19.22
C ASP A 82 -1.21 -0.14 17.70
N PRO A 83 -2.44 -0.46 17.28
CA PRO A 83 -2.80 -0.46 15.86
C PRO A 83 -2.70 0.94 15.22
N ALA A 84 -2.85 2.02 15.99
CA ALA A 84 -2.73 3.38 15.46
C ALA A 84 -1.29 3.72 15.12
N LEU A 85 -0.34 3.36 15.99
CA LEU A 85 1.10 3.53 15.71
C LEU A 85 1.55 2.69 14.51
N VAL A 86 1.00 1.48 14.35
CA VAL A 86 1.28 0.62 13.19
C VAL A 86 0.76 1.24 11.90
N ALA A 87 -0.50 1.68 11.87
CA ALA A 87 -1.09 2.32 10.70
C ALA A 87 -0.35 3.61 10.32
N GLN A 88 -0.01 4.45 11.32
CA GLN A 88 0.78 5.66 11.12
C GLN A 88 2.15 5.35 10.52
N ALA A 89 2.88 4.37 11.06
CA ALA A 89 4.21 4.03 10.57
C ALA A 89 4.19 3.49 9.12
N LEU A 90 3.15 2.73 8.74
CA LEU A 90 2.94 2.30 7.35
C LEU A 90 2.68 3.48 6.41
N ILE A 91 1.80 4.41 6.82
CA ILE A 91 1.51 5.62 6.05
C ILE A 91 2.78 6.44 5.84
N GLU A 92 3.51 6.73 6.91
CA GLU A 92 4.73 7.56 6.87
C GLU A 92 5.86 6.91 6.06
N TYR A 93 5.89 5.58 5.97
CA TYR A 93 6.85 4.87 5.15
C TYR A 93 6.50 4.88 3.66
N ILE A 94 5.21 4.76 3.32
CA ILE A 94 4.74 4.59 1.94
C ILE A 94 4.44 5.95 1.27
N VAL A 95 3.95 6.92 2.04
CA VAL A 95 3.50 8.21 1.52
C VAL A 95 4.60 9.26 1.74
N PRO A 96 5.01 10.02 0.70
CA PRO A 96 6.14 10.97 0.80
C PRO A 96 5.91 12.15 1.76
N ARG A 97 4.64 12.40 2.12
CA ARG A 97 4.22 13.49 3.00
C ARG A 97 3.16 12.97 3.95
N ALA A 98 3.07 13.57 5.13
CA ALA A 98 1.99 13.30 6.07
C ALA A 98 0.62 13.56 5.43
N LEU A 99 -0.39 12.82 5.89
CA LEU A 99 -1.75 12.99 5.40
C LEU A 99 -2.31 14.36 5.80
N SER A 100 -3.20 14.87 4.96
CA SER A 100 -3.73 16.22 5.12
C SER A 100 -4.70 16.33 6.31
N SER A 101 -5.28 15.22 6.74
CA SER A 101 -6.32 15.14 7.77
C SER A 101 -5.95 14.07 8.81
N PRO A 102 -6.02 14.39 10.13
CA PRO A 102 -5.89 13.40 11.20
C PRO A 102 -6.91 12.26 11.09
N GLU A 103 -8.12 12.55 10.59
CA GLU A 103 -9.18 11.56 10.40
C GLU A 103 -8.78 10.46 9.40
N ASP A 104 -7.89 10.74 8.44
CA ASP A 104 -7.39 9.71 7.51
C ASP A 104 -6.49 8.68 8.21
N TYR A 105 -5.76 9.08 9.26
CA TYR A 105 -5.01 8.14 10.11
C TYR A 105 -5.95 7.24 10.93
N ASP A 106 -7.07 7.79 11.42
CA ASP A 106 -8.10 7.02 12.13
C ASP A 106 -8.77 6.00 11.20
N LEU A 107 -9.06 6.38 9.95
CA LEU A 107 -9.60 5.47 8.93
C LEU A 107 -8.62 4.34 8.61
N ALA A 108 -7.34 4.65 8.42
CA ALA A 108 -6.31 3.63 8.17
C ALA A 108 -6.17 2.66 9.36
N THR A 109 -6.27 3.18 10.59
CA THR A 109 -6.28 2.37 11.82
C THR A 109 -7.52 1.47 11.87
N MET A 110 -8.70 1.99 11.52
CA MET A 110 -9.92 1.20 11.45
C MET A 110 -9.83 0.06 10.42
N VAL A 111 -9.26 0.34 9.23
CA VAL A 111 -9.04 -0.67 8.19
C VAL A 111 -8.05 -1.74 8.67
N LEU A 112 -6.95 -1.34 9.29
CA LEU A 112 -5.97 -2.28 9.85
C LEU A 112 -6.62 -3.23 10.87
N LYS A 113 -7.61 -2.74 11.63
CA LYS A 113 -8.28 -3.53 12.67
C LYS A 113 -9.33 -4.51 12.15
N TRP A 114 -9.74 -4.40 10.88
CA TRP A 114 -10.96 -5.02 10.33
C TRP A 114 -11.10 -6.53 10.54
N GLU A 115 -10.00 -7.29 10.47
CA GLU A 115 -10.00 -8.76 10.56
C GLU A 115 -10.10 -9.29 12.00
N VAL A 116 -10.03 -8.43 13.02
CA VAL A 116 -9.98 -8.83 14.43
C VAL A 116 -11.05 -8.08 15.23
N PRO A 117 -11.82 -8.77 16.08
CA PRO A 117 -12.80 -8.13 16.96
C PRO A 117 -12.22 -7.02 17.85
N GLN A 118 -12.99 -5.95 18.05
CA GLN A 118 -12.57 -4.76 18.80
C GLN A 118 -12.07 -5.07 20.21
N ASN A 119 -12.64 -6.07 20.90
CA ASN A 119 -12.30 -6.41 22.29
C ASN A 119 -10.82 -6.77 22.49
N TYR A 120 -10.16 -7.34 21.47
CA TYR A 120 -8.74 -7.70 21.54
C TYR A 120 -7.81 -6.49 21.52
N TYR A 121 -8.27 -5.36 21.00
CA TYR A 121 -7.54 -4.10 21.08
C TYR A 121 -7.82 -3.38 22.40
N ASP A 122 -9.07 -3.43 22.86
CA ASP A 122 -9.48 -2.80 24.12
C ASP A 122 -8.82 -3.43 25.34
N ASP A 123 -8.60 -4.75 25.33
CA ASP A 123 -7.92 -5.49 26.40
C ASP A 123 -6.40 -5.55 26.24
N GLY A 124 -5.86 -4.99 25.15
CA GLY A 124 -4.42 -4.95 24.85
C GLY A 124 -3.79 -6.30 24.48
N SER A 125 -4.60 -7.33 24.17
CA SER A 125 -4.09 -8.66 23.81
C SER A 125 -3.61 -8.76 22.37
N TRP A 126 -4.14 -7.92 21.46
CA TRP A 126 -3.72 -7.89 20.05
C TRP A 126 -2.23 -7.64 19.92
N SER A 127 -1.59 -8.31 18.95
CA SER A 127 -0.16 -8.16 18.71
C SER A 127 0.23 -8.45 17.26
N LEU A 128 1.32 -7.81 16.81
CA LEU A 128 1.94 -8.04 15.49
C LEU A 128 2.43 -9.49 15.25
N TYR A 129 2.43 -10.34 16.28
CA TYR A 129 2.77 -11.77 16.16
C TYR A 129 1.56 -12.67 15.86
N TRP A 130 0.35 -12.13 15.77
CA TRP A 130 -0.85 -12.93 15.47
C TRP A 130 -0.93 -13.33 14.00
N GLU A 131 -1.51 -14.48 13.69
CA GLU A 131 -1.61 -15.01 12.32
C GLU A 131 -2.42 -14.10 11.37
N THR A 132 -3.29 -13.25 11.91
CA THR A 132 -4.11 -12.29 11.14
C THR A 132 -3.30 -11.12 10.58
N VAL A 133 -2.12 -10.84 11.16
CA VAL A 133 -1.37 -9.59 10.90
C VAL A 133 -1.04 -9.41 9.41
N PRO A 134 -0.53 -10.40 8.66
CA PRO A 134 -0.29 -10.23 7.23
C PRO A 134 -1.49 -9.70 6.42
N ALA A 135 -2.70 -10.18 6.73
CA ALA A 135 -3.92 -9.71 6.08
C ALA A 135 -4.27 -8.27 6.48
N GLN A 136 -4.14 -7.95 7.77
CA GLN A 136 -4.35 -6.59 8.31
C GLN A 136 -3.41 -5.57 7.66
N ILE A 137 -2.13 -5.92 7.49
CA ILE A 137 -1.14 -5.07 6.80
C ILE A 137 -1.49 -4.92 5.31
N ALA A 138 -1.86 -6.01 4.63
CA ALA A 138 -2.27 -5.96 3.23
C ALA A 138 -3.49 -5.04 3.01
N LEU A 139 -4.51 -5.14 3.86
CA LEU A 139 -5.71 -4.27 3.82
C LEU A 139 -5.37 -2.81 4.08
N CYS A 140 -4.51 -2.54 5.06
CA CYS A 140 -4.06 -1.18 5.36
C CYS A 140 -3.30 -0.57 4.16
N LEU A 141 -2.34 -1.31 3.59
CA LEU A 141 -1.61 -0.88 2.40
C LEU A 141 -2.53 -0.67 1.18
N GLN A 142 -3.54 -1.53 1.03
CA GLN A 142 -4.57 -1.41 -0.01
C GLN A 142 -5.41 -0.14 0.14
N HIS A 143 -5.73 0.25 1.38
CA HIS A 143 -6.38 1.51 1.66
C HIS A 143 -5.46 2.70 1.35
N ILE A 144 -4.21 2.66 1.83
CA ILE A 144 -3.20 3.69 1.57
C ILE A 144 -2.98 3.91 0.07
N SER A 145 -2.96 2.83 -0.73
CA SER A 145 -2.77 2.93 -2.18
C SER A 145 -3.90 3.68 -2.91
N ARG A 146 -5.03 3.94 -2.25
CA ARG A 146 -6.16 4.70 -2.81
C ARG A 146 -6.18 6.16 -2.33
N LEU A 147 -5.34 6.54 -1.37
CA LEU A 147 -5.29 7.90 -0.85
C LEU A 147 -4.79 8.87 -1.94
N PRO A 148 -5.36 10.09 -2.02
CA PRO A 148 -4.87 11.13 -2.93
C PRO A 148 -3.37 11.40 -2.74
N GLU A 149 -2.89 11.38 -1.51
CA GLU A 149 -1.49 11.64 -1.15
C GLU A 149 -0.53 10.60 -1.74
N PHE A 150 -0.98 9.36 -1.92
CA PHE A 150 -0.21 8.31 -2.58
C PHE A 150 -0.24 8.44 -4.11
N GLN A 151 -1.33 8.98 -4.67
CA GLN A 151 -1.56 9.03 -6.11
C GLN A 151 -1.00 10.29 -6.80
N LEU A 152 -0.94 11.42 -6.09
CA LEU A 152 -0.78 12.76 -6.69
C LEU A 152 0.48 13.51 -6.25
N ASN A 153 1.36 12.90 -5.43
CA ASN A 153 2.56 13.52 -4.89
C ASN A 153 3.85 12.79 -5.26
#